data_AF-A0A7V7PSB5-F1
#
_entry.id   AF-A0A7V7PSB5-F1
#
_cell.length_a   1.000
_cell.length_b   1.000
_cell.length_c   1.000
_cell.angle_alpha   90.00
_cell.angle_beta   90.00
_cell.angle_gamma   90.00
#
_symmetry.space_group_name_H-M   'P 1'
#
loop_
_entity.id
_entity.type
_entity.pdbx_description
1 polymer ?
#
loop_
_entity_poly.entity_id
_entity_poly.type
_entity_poly.pdbx_seq_one_letter_code
_entity_poly.pdbx_strand_id
1 'polypeptide(L)' 'MTNSFYVIRRFIPAGAGHTVEDLAETDEDQALYAANFWADISIGVRVLRPDGTVLREIGDVPMML' A
#
# COMPACT_ATOMS: atom_id res chain seq x y z
N MET A 1 -9.61 21.76 7.54
CA MET A 1 -9.56 20.30 7.40
C MET A 1 -8.16 19.96 6.95
N THR A 2 -7.34 19.39 7.82
CA THR A 2 -5.99 18.92 7.45
C THR A 2 -6.18 17.66 6.61
N ASN A 3 -5.96 17.77 5.29
CA ASN A 3 -5.83 16.58 4.46
C ASN A 3 -4.72 15.72 5.07
N SER A 4 -5.11 14.56 5.60
CA SER A 4 -4.20 13.57 6.13
C SER A 4 -3.94 12.59 5.01
N PHE A 5 -2.72 12.58 4.47
CA PHE A 5 -2.36 11.78 3.31
C PHE A 5 -1.96 10.37 3.75
N TYR A 6 -2.76 9.36 3.40
CA TYR A 6 -2.37 7.97 3.53
C TYR A 6 -1.70 7.51 2.24
N VAL A 7 -0.75 6.59 2.36
CA VAL A 7 0.01 6.05 1.23
C VAL A 7 -0.24 4.56 1.12
N ILE A 8 -0.73 4.12 -0.03
CA ILE A 8 -0.85 2.69 -0.36
C ILE A 8 0.31 2.33 -1.27
N ARG A 9 1.12 1.33 -0.90
CA ARG A 9 2.17 0.73 -1.73
C ARG A 9 1.72 -0.66 -2.18
N ARG A 10 1.79 -0.94 -3.48
CA ARG A 10 1.47 -2.26 -4.06
C ARG A 10 2.76 -3.00 -4.41
N PHE A 11 2.76 -4.31 -4.19
CA PHE A 11 3.84 -5.21 -4.58
C PHE A 11 3.26 -6.18 -5.61
N ILE A 12 3.68 -6.06 -6.87
CA ILE A 12 3.19 -6.91 -7.96
C ILE A 12 4.21 -7.99 -8.30
N PRO A 13 3.78 -9.17 -8.75
CA PRO A 13 4.69 -10.20 -9.24
C PRO A 13 5.19 -9.82 -10.63
N ALA A 14 6.12 -8.87 -10.72
CA ALA A 14 6.89 -8.68 -11.93
C ALA A 14 8.00 -9.72 -11.95
N GLY A 15 8.04 -10.58 -12.98
CA GLY A 15 9.14 -11.52 -13.19
C GLY A 15 10.50 -10.83 -13.01
N ALA A 16 11.42 -11.51 -12.30
CA ALA A 16 12.76 -11.03 -12.00
C ALA A 16 12.86 -9.58 -11.44
N GLY A 17 12.11 -9.25 -10.37
CA GLY A 17 12.60 -8.28 -9.38
C GLY A 17 12.16 -6.81 -9.53
N HIS A 18 11.05 -6.49 -10.19
CA HIS A 18 10.59 -5.11 -10.32
C HIS A 18 9.35 -4.83 -9.45
N THR A 19 9.58 -4.35 -8.23
CA THR A 19 8.51 -3.80 -7.38
C THR A 19 8.04 -2.48 -7.99
N VAL A 20 6.80 -2.42 -8.50
CA VAL A 20 6.18 -1.16 -8.92
C VAL A 20 5.45 -0.57 -7.71
N GLU A 21 6.11 0.36 -7.02
CA GLU A 21 5.48 1.17 -5.99
C GLU A 21 4.54 2.18 -6.66
N ASP A 22 3.25 1.87 -6.67
CA ASP A 22 2.23 2.88 -6.97
C ASP A 22 1.80 3.52 -5.65
N LEU A 23 1.62 4.84 -5.65
CA LEU A 23 1.28 5.65 -4.47
C LEU A 23 -0.07 6.29 -4.71
N ALA A 24 -1.08 5.91 -3.93
CA ALA A 24 -2.40 6.54 -3.96
C ALA A 24 -2.59 7.43 -2.73
N GLU A 25 -2.89 8.71 -2.94
CA GLU A 25 -3.19 9.69 -1.89
C GLU A 25 -4.68 9.65 -1.54
N THR A 26 -5.01 9.44 -0.26
CA THR A 26 -6.39 9.31 0.19
C THR A 26 -6.55 9.43 1.73
N ASP A 27 -7.76 9.31 2.27
CA ASP A 27 -8.07 9.20 3.71
C ASP A 27 -8.01 7.75 4.22
N GLU A 28 -8.16 7.51 5.53
CA GLU A 28 -8.00 6.16 6.12
C GLU A 28 -8.99 5.13 5.57
N ASP A 29 -10.27 5.49 5.49
CA ASP A 29 -11.33 4.58 5.05
C ASP A 29 -11.16 4.21 3.58
N GLN A 30 -10.88 5.21 2.74
CA GLN A 30 -10.57 4.99 1.33
C GLN A 30 -9.24 4.24 1.14
N ALA A 31 -8.22 4.48 1.99
CA ALA A 31 -6.96 3.76 1.94
C ALA A 31 -7.16 2.27 2.20
N LEU A 32 -7.94 1.93 3.22
CA LEU A 32 -8.26 0.55 3.56
C LEU A 32 -9.14 -0.11 2.49
N TYR A 33 -10.11 0.61 1.93
CA TYR A 33 -10.93 0.11 0.82
C TYR A 33 -10.07 -0.21 -0.41
N ALA A 34 -9.24 0.73 -0.85
CA ALA A 34 -8.37 0.55 -1.99
C ALA A 34 -7.29 -0.52 -1.74
N ALA A 35 -6.77 -0.63 -0.53
CA ALA A 35 -5.80 -1.67 -0.18
C ALA A 35 -6.37 -3.09 -0.32
N ASN A 36 -7.62 -3.31 0.10
CA ASN A 36 -8.29 -4.61 -0.11
C ASN A 36 -8.49 -4.90 -1.59
N PHE A 37 -8.95 -3.91 -2.37
CA PHE A 37 -9.10 -4.07 -3.82
C PHE A 37 -7.76 -4.40 -4.51
N TRP A 38 -6.68 -3.71 -4.14
CA TRP A 38 -5.37 -3.94 -4.74
C TRP A 38 -4.72 -5.25 -4.32
N ALA A 39 -5.04 -5.76 -3.12
CA ALA A 39 -4.54 -7.03 -2.64
C ALA A 39 -5.01 -8.23 -3.50
N ASP A 40 -6.14 -8.10 -4.19
CA ASP A 40 -6.65 -9.16 -5.08
C ASP A 40 -5.80 -9.33 -6.36
N ILE A 41 -5.02 -8.31 -6.75
CA ILE A 41 -4.23 -8.32 -7.99
C ILE A 41 -2.74 -8.07 -7.76
N SER A 42 -2.32 -8.03 -6.49
CA SER A 42 -0.94 -7.80 -6.05
C SER A 42 -0.50 -9.01 -5.22
N ILE A 43 0.81 -9.25 -5.11
CA ILE A 43 1.32 -10.23 -4.12
C ILE A 43 1.24 -9.67 -2.70
N GLY A 44 1.36 -8.36 -2.54
CA GLY A 44 1.20 -7.69 -1.26
C GLY A 44 0.82 -6.22 -1.40
N VAL A 45 0.31 -5.65 -0.31
CA VAL A 45 -0.03 -4.23 -0.19
C VAL A 45 0.35 -3.74 1.21
N ARG A 46 0.95 -2.56 1.30
CA ARG A 46 1.25 -1.86 2.56
C ARG A 46 0.57 -0.49 2.57
N VAL A 47 -0.16 -0.18 3.65
CA VAL A 47 -0.76 1.13 3.89
C VAL A 47 0.02 1.84 4.97
N LEU A 48 0.42 3.09 4.70
CA LEU A 48 1.11 3.97 5.63
C LEU A 48 0.19 5.12 6.04
N ARG A 49 0.26 5.49 7.32
CA ARG A 49 -0.32 6.74 7.84
C ARG A 49 0.50 7.95 7.34
N PRO A 50 -0.04 9.18 7.48
CA PRO A 50 0.69 10.40 7.15
C PRO A 50 2.03 10.57 7.87
N ASP A 51 2.19 9.97 9.05
CA ASP A 51 3.44 9.97 9.83
C ASP A 51 4.45 8.90 9.36
N GLY A 52 4.13 8.15 8.31
CA GLY A 52 4.96 7.08 7.77
C GLY A 52 4.85 5.75 8.52
N THR A 53 4.07 5.67 9.59
CA THR A 53 3.86 4.40 10.31
C THR A 53 2.97 3.46 9.51
N VAL A 54 3.22 2.16 9.62
CA VAL A 54 2.37 1.14 8.99
C VAL A 54 1.00 1.14 9.65
N LEU A 55 -0.04 1.35 8.84
CA LEU A 55 -1.43 1.14 9.23
C LEU A 55 -1.80 -0.33 9.04
N ARG A 56 -1.47 -0.91 7.88
CA ARG A 56 -1.89 -2.27 7.50
C ARG A 56 -0.99 -2.89 6.45
N GLU A 57 -0.87 -4.21 6.50
CA GLU A 57 -0.27 -5.04 5.45
C GLU A 57 -1.22 -6.17 5.05
N ILE A 58 -1.23 -6.52 3.77
CA ILE A 58 -2.04 -7.61 3.20
C ILE A 58 -1.16 -8.36 2.21
N GLY A 59 -1.11 -9.69 2.28
CA GLY A 59 -0.32 -10.53 1.38
C GLY A 59 1.18 -10.58 1.72
N ASP A 60 2.00 -10.96 0.75
CA ASP A 60 3.46 -11.01 0.85
C ASP A 60 4.05 -9.61 0.64
N VAL A 61 4.27 -8.92 1.76
CA VAL A 61 4.88 -7.60 1.80
C VAL A 61 6.37 -7.78 2.16
N PRO A 62 7.31 -7.47 1.25
CA PRO A 62 8.73 -7.57 1.55
C PRO A 62 9.12 -6.69 2.75
N MET A 63 10.00 -7.22 3.60
CA MET A 63 10.75 -6.36 4.51
C MET A 63 11.66 -5.48 3.66
N MET A 64 11.45 -4.17 3.69
CA MET A 64 12.39 -3.23 3.08
C MET A 64 13.71 -3.34 3.87
N LEU A 65 14.80 -3.73 3.19
CA LEU A 65 16.16 -3.71 3.73
C LEU A 65 16.67 -2.28 3.86
#